data_AF-A0A517PDH2-F1
#
_entry.id   AF-A0A517PDH2-F1
#
_cell.length_a   1.000
_cell.length_b   1.000
_cell.length_c   1.000
_cell.angle_alpha   90.00
_cell.angle_beta   90.00
_cell.angle_gamma   90.00
#
_symmetry.space_group_name_H-M   'P 1'
#
loop_
_entity.id
_entity.type
_entity.pdbx_description
1 polymer ?
#
loop_
_entity_poly.entity_id
_entity_poly.type
_entity_poly.pdbx_seq_one_letter_code
_entity_poly.pdbx_strand_id
1 'polypeptide(L)'
;MFLHAPALLFASSGPPLAAVDGWQFAGGAAALTLIAATFGKVREFLTHLTRIAIVSVNVRGYQAEAVLLELRSSFRTSKWGPKSYLGWMLHVRPVRRVQLVPMEVTPSAGRLWWRGAGWRRSAVWVRRGESKDEEMHDGLTCRNWEEKPLTLLFLRGTLDSDDLMARAAERFNAFEARHKPPRAVGTPCDSSTAPPAIGAA
;
A
#
# COMPACT_ATOMS: atom_id res chain seq x y z
N MET A 1 17.75 48.15 -5.66
CA MET A 1 18.97 47.99 -6.46
C MET A 1 18.54 47.41 -7.79
N PHE A 2 18.26 48.29 -8.76
CA PHE A 2 17.67 47.95 -10.06
C PHE A 2 18.79 47.69 -11.07
N LEU A 3 18.85 46.47 -11.60
CA LEU A 3 19.74 46.11 -12.70
C LEU A 3 19.05 46.48 -14.02
N HIS A 4 19.55 47.53 -14.66
CA HIS A 4 19.30 47.84 -16.06
C HIS A 4 19.92 46.76 -16.95
N ALA A 5 19.07 46.04 -17.71
CA ALA A 5 19.51 45.23 -18.83
C ALA A 5 19.38 46.06 -20.13
N PRO A 6 20.45 46.17 -20.94
CA PRO A 6 20.41 46.91 -22.19
C PRO A 6 19.59 46.18 -23.26
N ALA A 7 18.67 46.91 -23.89
CA ALA A 7 17.94 46.47 -25.07
C ALA A 7 18.91 46.31 -26.25
N LEU A 8 19.31 45.08 -26.54
CA LEU A 8 20.00 44.72 -27.78
C LEU A 8 18.99 44.67 -28.93
N LEU A 9 18.94 45.78 -29.66
CA LEU A 9 18.25 45.95 -30.94
C LEU A 9 19.00 45.14 -32.02
N PHE A 10 18.74 43.84 -32.11
CA PHE A 10 19.14 43.02 -33.25
C PHE A 10 18.10 43.18 -34.36
N ALA A 11 18.32 44.13 -35.26
CA ALA A 11 17.61 44.23 -36.53
C ALA A 11 18.16 43.14 -37.48
N SER A 12 17.59 41.93 -37.42
CA SER A 12 17.86 40.90 -38.43
C SER A 12 17.01 41.17 -39.68
N SER A 13 17.59 41.82 -40.68
CA SER A 13 17.05 41.84 -42.05
C SER A 13 17.30 40.46 -42.70
N GLY A 14 16.53 39.46 -42.27
CA GLY A 14 16.44 38.17 -42.95
C GLY A 14 15.66 38.31 -44.25
N PRO A 15 15.96 37.49 -45.29
CA PRO A 15 15.18 37.48 -46.53
C PRO A 15 13.70 37.22 -46.20
N PRO A 16 12.74 37.74 -46.99
CA PRO A 16 11.33 37.48 -46.78
C PRO A 16 11.14 35.96 -46.84
N LEU A 17 10.91 35.35 -45.67
CA LEU A 17 10.37 34.01 -45.62
C LEU A 17 9.10 34.10 -46.45
N ALA A 18 9.11 33.42 -47.61
CA ALA A 18 7.94 33.26 -48.45
C ALA A 18 6.76 33.04 -47.51
N ALA A 19 5.69 33.83 -47.67
CA ALA A 19 4.50 33.71 -46.86
C ALA A 19 4.02 32.26 -46.96
N VAL A 20 4.48 31.42 -46.02
CA VAL A 20 3.99 30.07 -45.86
C VAL A 20 2.58 30.31 -45.36
N ASP A 21 1.62 30.14 -46.27
CA ASP A 21 0.22 30.48 -46.06
C ASP A 21 -0.19 30.08 -44.65
N GLY A 22 -0.60 31.06 -43.82
CA GLY A 22 -0.96 30.81 -42.41
C GLY A 22 -2.03 29.72 -42.25
N TRP A 23 -2.79 29.47 -43.32
CA TRP A 23 -3.68 28.32 -43.51
C TRP A 23 -2.99 26.96 -43.32
N GLN A 24 -1.77 26.74 -43.81
CA GLN A 24 -1.06 25.47 -43.70
C GLN A 24 -0.63 25.21 -42.24
N PHE A 25 -0.18 26.25 -41.55
CA PHE A 25 0.09 26.18 -40.11
C PHE A 25 -1.18 25.98 -39.28
N ALA A 26 -2.27 26.69 -39.63
CA ALA A 26 -3.57 26.51 -38.98
C ALA A 26 -4.14 25.10 -39.21
N GLY A 27 -4.02 24.55 -40.41
CA GLY A 27 -4.43 23.19 -40.76
C GLY A 27 -3.59 22.13 -40.06
N GLY A 28 -2.26 22.31 -40.00
CA GLY A 28 -1.37 21.44 -39.24
C GLY A 28 -1.67 21.46 -37.74
N ALA A 29 -1.92 22.64 -37.16
CA ALA A 29 -2.33 22.77 -35.77
C ALA A 29 -3.68 22.08 -35.50
N ALA A 30 -4.67 22.24 -36.39
CA ALA A 30 -5.97 21.58 -36.28
C ALA A 30 -5.88 20.05 -36.37
N ALA A 31 -5.01 19.52 -37.23
CA ALA A 31 -4.79 18.07 -37.33
C ALA A 31 -4.15 17.51 -36.04
N LEU A 32 -3.15 18.20 -35.49
CA LEU A 32 -2.51 17.79 -34.24
C LEU A 32 -3.45 17.86 -33.04
N THR A 33 -4.34 18.85 -32.98
CA THR A 33 -5.33 18.93 -31.89
C THR A 33 -6.35 17.80 -31.97
N LEU A 34 -6.79 17.39 -33.16
CA LEU A 34 -7.66 16.22 -33.35
C LEU A 34 -6.97 14.91 -32.93
N ILE A 35 -5.70 14.73 -33.29
CA ILE A 35 -4.93 13.55 -32.87
C ILE A 35 -4.73 13.56 -31.34
N ALA A 36 -4.39 14.70 -30.75
CA ALA A 36 -4.25 14.82 -29.31
C ALA A 36 -5.58 14.54 -28.57
N ALA A 37 -6.69 15.07 -29.09
CA ALA A 37 -8.03 14.86 -28.52
C ALA A 37 -8.47 13.39 -28.60
N THR A 38 -8.24 12.72 -29.74
CA THR A 38 -8.58 11.30 -29.91
C THR A 38 -7.74 10.41 -28.99
N PHE A 39 -6.45 10.70 -28.82
CA PHE A 39 -5.59 9.96 -27.90
C PHE A 39 -6.03 10.11 -26.43
N GLY A 40 -6.48 11.30 -26.03
CA GLY A 40 -7.09 11.54 -24.73
C GLY A 40 -8.30 10.63 -24.48
N LYS A 41 -9.20 10.52 -25.46
CA LYS A 41 -10.40 9.67 -25.38
C LYS A 41 -10.07 8.18 -25.28
N VAL A 42 -9.08 7.71 -26.04
CA VAL A 42 -8.61 6.31 -25.95
C VAL A 42 -8.07 6.00 -24.55
N ARG A 43 -7.29 6.92 -23.96
CA ARG A 43 -6.75 6.75 -22.59
C ARG A 43 -7.85 6.72 -21.54
N GLU A 44 -8.86 7.58 -21.65
CA GLU A 44 -10.04 7.58 -20.77
C GLU A 44 -10.78 6.23 -20.87
N PHE A 45 -11.05 5.78 -22.09
CA PHE A 45 -11.71 4.50 -22.33
C PHE A 45 -10.95 3.31 -21.72
N LEU A 46 -9.64 3.24 -21.93
CA LEU A 46 -8.79 2.21 -21.30
C LEU A 46 -8.84 2.30 -19.77
N THR A 47 -8.82 3.51 -19.21
CA THR A 47 -8.94 3.70 -17.76
C THR A 47 -10.29 3.17 -17.25
N HIS A 48 -11.38 3.42 -17.96
CA HIS A 48 -12.68 2.85 -17.63
C HIS A 48 -12.71 1.32 -17.70
N LEU A 49 -12.13 0.73 -18.76
CA LEU A 49 -12.01 -0.72 -18.87
C LEU A 49 -11.22 -1.32 -17.72
N THR A 50 -10.09 -0.71 -17.35
CA THR A 50 -9.29 -1.20 -16.21
C THR A 50 -10.04 -1.13 -14.88
N ARG A 51 -10.88 -0.11 -14.66
CA ARG A 51 -11.72 0.00 -13.46
C ARG A 51 -12.81 -1.08 -13.38
N ILE A 52 -13.32 -1.53 -14.53
CA ILE A 52 -14.30 -2.61 -14.59
C ILE A 52 -13.61 -3.96 -14.36
N ALA A 53 -12.42 -4.14 -14.93
CA ALA A 53 -11.67 -5.38 -14.89
C ALA A 53 -10.93 -5.62 -13.55
N ILE A 54 -10.48 -4.56 -12.87
CA ILE A 54 -9.67 -4.65 -11.66
C ILE A 54 -10.53 -4.32 -10.44
N VAL A 55 -10.55 -5.22 -9.47
CA VAL A 55 -11.19 -5.02 -8.17
C VAL A 55 -10.13 -4.56 -7.18
N SER A 56 -10.41 -3.45 -6.49
CA SER A 56 -9.59 -2.93 -5.40
C SER A 56 -10.28 -3.12 -4.06
N VAL A 57 -9.66 -3.88 -3.16
CA VAL A 57 -10.14 -4.09 -1.79
C VAL A 57 -9.19 -3.41 -0.83
N ASN A 58 -9.72 -2.55 0.04
CA ASN A 58 -8.95 -1.83 1.05
C ASN A 58 -9.28 -2.39 2.43
N VAL A 59 -8.29 -2.91 3.14
CA VAL A 59 -8.42 -3.59 4.43
C VAL A 59 -7.62 -2.83 5.47
N ARG A 60 -8.18 -2.68 6.68
CA ARG A 60 -7.55 -1.97 7.81
C ARG A 60 -7.58 -2.80 9.09
N GLY A 61 -6.84 -2.36 10.10
CA GLY A 61 -6.80 -3.00 11.42
C GLY A 61 -6.28 -4.44 11.40
N TYR A 62 -6.74 -5.26 12.35
CA TYR A 62 -6.34 -6.66 12.50
C TYR A 62 -6.63 -7.53 11.27
N GLN A 63 -7.65 -7.17 10.49
CA GLN A 63 -8.00 -7.90 9.29
C GLN A 63 -6.89 -7.80 8.23
N ALA A 64 -6.16 -6.67 8.16
CA ALA A 64 -5.06 -6.51 7.22
C ALA A 64 -3.90 -7.47 7.55
N GLU A 65 -3.58 -7.63 8.82
CA GLU A 65 -2.55 -8.57 9.29
C GLU A 65 -2.99 -10.04 9.10
N ALA A 66 -4.26 -10.35 9.37
CA ALA A 66 -4.84 -11.66 9.08
C ALA A 66 -4.75 -12.03 7.60
N VAL A 67 -5.06 -11.08 6.71
CA VAL A 67 -4.96 -11.27 5.25
C VAL A 67 -3.50 -11.45 4.82
N LEU A 68 -2.56 -10.67 5.37
CA LEU A 68 -1.14 -10.85 5.09
C LEU A 68 -0.64 -12.23 5.52
N LEU A 69 -1.10 -12.72 6.68
CA LEU A 69 -0.77 -14.05 7.16
C LEU A 69 -1.28 -15.13 6.20
N GLU A 70 -2.54 -15.02 5.76
CA GLU A 70 -3.15 -15.96 4.80
C GLU A 70 -2.48 -15.91 3.42
N LEU A 71 -2.14 -14.71 2.94
CA LEU A 71 -1.36 -14.54 1.72
C LEU A 71 0.00 -15.25 1.86
N ARG A 72 0.69 -15.08 3.00
CA ARG A 72 2.00 -15.70 3.25
C ARG A 72 1.95 -17.22 3.32
N SER A 73 0.85 -17.81 3.79
CA SER A 73 0.70 -19.26 3.84
C SER A 73 0.22 -19.88 2.52
N SER A 74 -0.69 -19.21 1.82
CA SER A 74 -1.46 -19.81 0.73
C SER A 74 -1.02 -19.34 -0.66
N PHE A 75 -0.25 -18.26 -0.74
CA PHE A 75 0.19 -17.65 -2.00
C PHE A 75 1.72 -17.62 -2.10
N ARG A 76 2.21 -17.71 -3.33
CA ARG A 76 3.63 -17.57 -3.64
C ARG A 76 3.94 -16.12 -4.01
N THR A 77 4.84 -15.49 -3.28
CA THR A 77 5.33 -14.15 -3.64
C THR A 77 6.11 -14.19 -4.96
N SER A 78 5.88 -13.18 -5.80
CA SER A 78 6.74 -12.93 -6.96
C SER A 78 8.16 -12.63 -6.51
N LYS A 79 9.15 -13.17 -7.23
CA LYS A 79 10.56 -12.82 -7.03
C LYS A 79 10.91 -11.45 -7.61
N TRP A 80 10.09 -10.98 -8.55
CA TRP A 80 10.26 -9.69 -9.20
C TRP A 80 9.46 -8.61 -8.49
N GLY A 81 10.10 -7.46 -8.29
CA GLY A 81 9.52 -6.30 -7.65
C GLY A 81 10.35 -5.79 -6.48
N PRO A 82 9.95 -4.65 -5.89
CA PRO A 82 10.64 -4.07 -4.75
C PRO A 82 10.55 -4.99 -3.53
N LYS A 83 11.60 -4.95 -2.72
CA LYS A 83 11.67 -5.65 -1.44
C LYS A 83 12.02 -4.65 -0.35
N SER A 84 11.24 -4.69 0.72
CA SER A 84 11.51 -3.91 1.92
C SER A 84 11.88 -4.88 3.03
N TYR A 85 12.97 -4.57 3.72
CA TYR A 85 13.44 -5.34 4.86
C TYR A 85 13.40 -4.44 6.08
N LEU A 86 13.07 -5.03 7.22
CA LEU A 86 13.04 -4.36 8.48
C LEU A 86 13.82 -5.19 9.49
N GLY A 87 14.86 -4.60 10.07
CA GLY A 87 15.72 -5.25 11.05
C GLY A 87 15.20 -5.03 12.46
N TRP A 88 15.01 -6.11 13.21
CA TRP A 88 14.72 -6.04 14.64
C TRP A 88 15.86 -6.63 15.44
N MET A 89 16.25 -5.96 16.53
CA MET A 89 17.14 -6.55 17.52
C MET A 89 16.31 -7.39 18.50
N LEU A 90 16.34 -8.71 18.34
CA LEU A 90 15.61 -9.64 19.19
C LEU A 90 16.55 -10.26 20.23
N HIS A 91 16.04 -10.37 21.47
CA HIS A 91 16.68 -11.17 22.51
C HIS A 91 16.23 -12.62 22.35
N VAL A 92 17.13 -13.49 21.89
CA VAL A 92 16.84 -14.92 21.72
C VAL A 92 17.18 -15.65 23.01
N ARG A 93 16.22 -16.30 23.67
CA ARG A 93 16.52 -17.21 24.80
C ARG A 93 17.04 -18.55 24.26
N PRO A 94 17.96 -19.27 24.95
CA PRO A 94 18.44 -19.10 26.32
C PRO A 94 19.75 -18.31 26.49
N VAL A 95 20.51 -18.09 25.42
CA VAL A 95 21.81 -17.38 25.47
C VAL A 95 21.52 -15.88 25.38
N ARG A 96 21.96 -15.07 26.35
CA ARG A 96 21.76 -13.60 26.40
C ARG A 96 22.47 -12.84 25.26
N ARG A 97 22.20 -13.20 24.01
CA ARG A 97 22.70 -12.60 22.79
C ARG A 97 21.59 -11.74 22.18
N VAL A 98 21.93 -10.51 21.87
CA VAL A 98 21.13 -9.65 21.00
C VAL A 98 21.47 -10.03 19.56
N GLN A 99 20.48 -10.44 18.78
CA GLN A 99 20.66 -10.75 17.36
C GLN A 99 19.80 -9.84 16.50
N LEU A 100 20.40 -9.22 15.48
CA LEU A 100 19.68 -8.51 14.44
C LEU A 100 19.02 -9.56 13.52
N VAL A 101 17.69 -9.56 13.49
CA VAL A 101 16.87 -10.42 12.62
C VAL A 101 16.25 -9.55 11.53
N PRO A 102 16.71 -9.66 10.27
CA PRO A 102 16.06 -9.00 9.17
C PRO A 102 14.77 -9.75 8.81
N MET A 103 13.66 -9.02 8.79
CA MET A 103 12.36 -9.52 8.38
C MET A 103 11.93 -8.84 7.08
N GLU A 104 11.45 -9.63 6.13
CA GLU A 104 10.87 -9.08 4.91
C GLU A 104 9.46 -8.55 5.19
N VAL A 105 9.23 -7.28 4.81
CA VAL A 105 7.97 -6.56 4.95
C VAL A 105 7.40 -6.25 3.56
N THR A 106 6.07 -6.22 3.45
CA THR A 106 5.39 -5.83 2.21
C THR A 106 5.71 -4.37 1.86
N PRO A 107 6.30 -4.08 0.69
CA PRO A 107 6.67 -2.72 0.30
C PRO A 107 5.45 -1.83 0.03
N SER A 108 5.62 -0.52 0.20
CA SER A 108 4.59 0.48 -0.13
C SER A 108 4.31 0.61 -1.63
N ALA A 109 5.29 0.27 -2.48
CA ALA A 109 5.10 0.17 -3.93
C ALA A 109 4.19 -1.02 -4.32
N GLY A 110 4.09 -2.01 -3.44
CA GLY A 110 3.32 -3.23 -3.64
C GLY A 110 4.12 -4.38 -4.25
N ARG A 111 3.51 -5.55 -4.22
CA ARG A 111 4.10 -6.81 -4.64
C ARG A 111 3.05 -7.73 -5.21
N LEU A 112 3.42 -8.49 -6.23
CA LEU A 112 2.55 -9.49 -6.84
C LEU A 112 2.64 -10.84 -6.10
N TRP A 113 1.48 -11.41 -5.83
CA TRP A 113 1.30 -12.70 -5.18
C TRP A 113 0.51 -13.63 -6.11
N TRP A 114 0.91 -14.89 -6.16
CA TRP A 114 0.34 -15.88 -7.07
C TRP A 114 -0.32 -17.00 -6.29
N ARG A 115 -1.60 -17.27 -6.59
CA ARG A 115 -2.31 -18.44 -6.09
C ARG A 115 -2.23 -19.59 -7.09
N GLY A 116 -1.82 -20.76 -6.62
CA GLY A 116 -1.81 -22.00 -7.40
C GLY A 116 -0.60 -22.20 -8.32
N ALA A 117 -0.41 -23.44 -8.75
CA ALA A 117 0.61 -23.84 -9.71
C ALA A 117 -0.07 -24.29 -11.00
N GLY A 118 -0.23 -23.39 -11.99
CA GLY A 118 -0.78 -23.77 -13.30
C GLY A 118 -1.39 -22.62 -14.11
N TRP A 119 -2.32 -22.93 -15.01
CA TRP A 119 -3.00 -21.98 -15.89
C TRP A 119 -4.08 -21.15 -15.18
N ARG A 120 -4.72 -21.68 -14.13
CA ARG A 120 -5.67 -20.95 -13.27
C ARG A 120 -4.94 -20.14 -12.19
N ARG A 121 -3.98 -19.30 -12.59
CA ARG A 121 -3.24 -18.44 -11.67
C ARG A 121 -4.06 -17.19 -11.37
N SER A 122 -4.54 -17.08 -10.14
CA SER A 122 -5.06 -15.82 -9.63
C SER A 122 -3.87 -14.99 -9.15
N ALA A 123 -3.68 -13.84 -9.77
CA ALA A 123 -2.64 -12.89 -9.42
C ALA A 123 -3.25 -11.79 -8.54
N VAL A 124 -2.66 -11.55 -7.38
CA VAL A 124 -3.09 -10.53 -6.43
C VAL A 124 -1.94 -9.57 -6.22
N TRP A 125 -2.13 -8.33 -6.62
CA TRP A 125 -1.19 -7.25 -6.32
C TRP A 125 -1.54 -6.66 -4.96
N VAL A 126 -0.58 -6.70 -4.04
CA VAL A 126 -0.77 -6.33 -2.64
C VAL A 126 0.12 -5.14 -2.35
N ARG A 127 -0.47 -4.04 -1.88
CA ARG A 127 0.22 -2.80 -1.55
C ARG A 127 -0.10 -2.38 -0.12
N ARG A 128 0.92 -2.05 0.68
CA ARG A 128 0.69 -1.42 1.98
C ARG A 128 0.65 0.09 1.80
N GLY A 129 -0.36 0.75 2.36
CA GLY A 129 -0.46 2.20 2.33
C GLY A 129 0.73 2.83 3.04
N GLU A 130 1.17 3.98 2.53
CA GLU A 130 2.10 4.84 3.24
C GLU A 130 1.28 5.64 4.26
N SER A 131 1.49 5.40 5.55
CA SER A 131 1.09 6.40 6.54
C SER A 131 2.12 7.52 6.45
N LYS A 132 1.65 8.77 6.50
CA LYS A 132 2.54 9.86 6.91
C LYS A 132 2.97 9.48 8.31
N ASP A 133 4.28 9.29 8.51
CA ASP A 133 4.82 9.02 9.83
C ASP A 133 4.51 10.26 10.69
N GLU A 134 3.36 10.29 11.35
CA GLU A 134 3.11 11.26 12.41
C GLU A 134 4.06 10.85 13.53
N GLU A 135 4.91 11.79 13.93
CA GLU A 135 6.02 11.58 14.87
C GLU A 135 5.59 10.66 16.00
N MET A 136 6.11 9.44 15.96
CA MET A 136 5.81 8.37 16.91
C MET A 136 6.30 8.83 18.28
N HIS A 137 5.42 9.48 19.05
CA HIS A 137 5.74 9.92 20.39
C HIS A 137 6.12 8.71 21.25
N ASP A 138 7.34 8.77 21.80
CA ASP A 138 7.91 7.83 22.76
C ASP A 138 6.87 7.46 23.84
N GLY A 139 6.34 6.24 23.80
CA GLY A 139 5.53 5.70 24.89
C GLY A 139 4.36 4.80 24.47
N LEU A 140 3.94 4.80 23.21
CA LEU A 140 2.88 3.89 22.77
C LEU A 140 3.46 2.52 22.42
N THR A 141 2.97 1.51 23.13
CA THR A 141 3.34 0.10 23.03
C THR A 141 3.47 -0.38 21.58
N CYS A 142 4.39 -1.34 21.39
CA CYS A 142 4.84 -2.00 20.16
C CYS A 142 3.73 -2.58 19.24
N ARG A 143 2.46 -2.38 19.59
CA ARG A 143 1.25 -2.83 18.91
C ARG A 143 0.55 -1.71 18.14
N ASN A 144 0.86 -0.44 18.40
CA ASN A 144 0.39 0.70 17.61
C ASN A 144 1.26 0.96 16.37
N TRP A 145 1.77 -0.11 15.75
CA TRP A 145 2.24 0.00 14.37
C TRP A 145 1.01 0.44 13.57
N GLU A 146 0.98 1.72 13.19
CA GLU A 146 -0.15 2.40 12.57
C GLU A 146 -0.85 1.48 11.58
N GLU A 147 -2.19 1.49 11.60
CA GLU A 147 -3.06 0.69 10.75
C GLU A 147 -2.90 1.10 9.26
N LYS A 148 -1.72 0.84 8.69
CA LYS A 148 -1.42 1.16 7.29
C LYS A 148 -2.36 0.31 6.44
N PRO A 149 -3.26 0.94 5.67
CA PRO A 149 -4.28 0.22 4.92
C PRO A 149 -3.63 -0.74 3.93
N LEU A 150 -4.07 -1.99 3.92
CA LEU A 150 -3.65 -2.96 2.92
C LEU A 150 -4.58 -2.87 1.72
N THR A 151 -4.03 -2.53 0.56
CA THR A 151 -4.76 -2.50 -0.71
C THR A 151 -4.46 -3.78 -1.49
N LEU A 152 -5.49 -4.55 -1.79
CA LEU A 152 -5.43 -5.70 -2.68
C LEU A 152 -6.01 -5.30 -4.03
N LEU A 153 -5.31 -5.60 -5.11
CA LEU A 153 -5.74 -5.39 -6.48
C LEU A 153 -5.70 -6.74 -7.20
N PHE A 154 -6.81 -7.16 -7.78
CA PHE A 154 -6.89 -8.41 -8.53
C PHE A 154 -7.90 -8.29 -9.66
N LEU A 155 -7.81 -9.19 -10.65
CA LEU A 155 -8.75 -9.22 -11.76
C LEU A 155 -10.10 -9.78 -11.29
N ARG A 156 -11.18 -9.12 -11.67
CA ARG A 156 -12.55 -9.53 -11.34
C ARG A 156 -12.81 -10.98 -11.75
N GLY A 157 -13.40 -11.77 -10.86
CA GLY A 157 -13.70 -13.18 -11.09
C GLY A 157 -12.54 -14.15 -10.87
N THR A 158 -11.31 -13.66 -10.61
CA THR A 158 -10.18 -14.55 -10.31
C THR A 158 -10.09 -14.95 -8.83
N LEU A 159 -10.65 -14.13 -7.95
CA LEU A 159 -10.60 -14.31 -6.51
C LEU A 159 -11.92 -13.79 -5.91
N ASP A 160 -12.49 -14.57 -5.00
CA ASP A 160 -13.57 -14.12 -4.14
C ASP A 160 -12.96 -13.43 -2.91
N SER A 161 -13.24 -12.14 -2.75
CA SER A 161 -12.71 -11.34 -1.64
C SER A 161 -13.28 -11.77 -0.31
N ASP A 162 -14.54 -12.17 -0.26
CA ASP A 162 -15.25 -12.43 0.99
C ASP A 162 -14.79 -13.76 1.58
N ASP A 163 -14.64 -14.77 0.73
CA ASP A 163 -14.00 -16.06 1.06
C ASP A 163 -12.52 -15.89 1.47
N LEU A 164 -11.78 -14.93 0.87
CA LEU A 164 -10.44 -14.60 1.35
C LEU A 164 -10.48 -13.99 2.76
N MET A 165 -11.39 -13.05 3.04
CA MET A 165 -11.50 -12.40 4.34
C MET A 165 -11.92 -13.37 5.45
N ALA A 166 -12.90 -14.24 5.17
CA ALA A 166 -13.38 -15.24 6.11
C ALA A 166 -12.25 -16.22 6.49
N ARG A 167 -11.58 -16.80 5.50
CA ARG A 167 -10.44 -17.72 5.75
C ARG A 167 -9.30 -17.03 6.48
N ALA A 168 -8.98 -15.80 6.13
CA ALA A 168 -7.95 -15.03 6.82
C ALA A 168 -8.27 -14.83 8.31
N ALA A 169 -9.52 -14.46 8.62
CA ALA A 169 -9.97 -14.30 9.99
C ALA A 169 -9.94 -15.63 10.78
N GLU A 170 -10.44 -16.72 10.19
CA GLU A 170 -10.38 -18.06 10.79
C GLU A 170 -8.93 -18.50 11.09
N ARG A 171 -8.03 -18.30 10.12
CA ARG A 171 -6.60 -18.62 10.24
C ARG A 171 -5.94 -17.81 11.36
N PHE A 172 -6.25 -16.52 11.42
CA PHE A 172 -5.72 -15.62 12.44
C PHE A 172 -6.21 -15.99 13.85
N ASN A 173 -7.50 -16.28 14.00
CA ASN A 173 -8.07 -16.75 15.26
C ASN A 173 -7.44 -18.08 15.71
N ALA A 174 -7.23 -19.02 14.78
CA ALA A 174 -6.56 -20.28 15.06
C ALA A 174 -5.08 -20.07 15.45
N PHE A 175 -4.41 -19.09 14.86
CA PHE A 175 -3.05 -18.73 15.22
C PHE A 175 -2.98 -18.12 16.63
N GLU A 176 -3.86 -17.17 16.97
CA GLU A 176 -3.91 -16.58 18.30
C GLU A 176 -4.26 -17.61 19.37
N ALA A 177 -5.22 -18.50 19.10
CA ALA A 177 -5.63 -19.55 20.05
C ALA A 177 -4.48 -20.50 20.43
N ARG A 178 -3.51 -20.72 19.54
CA ARG A 178 -2.33 -21.57 19.80
C ARG A 178 -1.23 -20.88 20.60
N HIS A 179 -1.09 -19.56 20.47
CA HIS A 179 0.03 -18.81 21.04
C HIS A 179 -0.32 -18.07 22.32
N LYS A 180 -1.60 -17.79 22.56
CA LYS A 180 -2.05 -17.26 23.83
C LYS A 180 -1.92 -18.38 24.86
N PRO A 181 -1.12 -18.23 25.93
CA PRO A 181 -1.16 -19.21 27.02
C PRO A 181 -2.61 -19.33 27.48
N PRO A 182 -3.09 -20.51 27.90
CA PRO A 182 -4.41 -20.63 28.48
C PRO A 182 -4.50 -19.52 29.51
N ARG A 183 -5.42 -18.56 29.30
CA ARG A 183 -5.73 -17.59 30.34
C ARG A 183 -6.04 -18.47 31.53
N ALA A 184 -5.26 -18.35 32.60
CA ALA A 184 -5.62 -18.97 33.86
C ALA A 184 -7.07 -18.55 34.08
N VAL A 185 -7.98 -19.51 33.89
CA VAL A 185 -9.40 -19.33 34.17
C VAL A 185 -9.37 -18.86 35.60
N GLY A 186 -9.76 -17.60 35.81
CA GLY A 186 -9.28 -16.83 36.95
C GLY A 186 -9.34 -17.64 38.23
N THR A 187 -8.28 -17.54 39.02
CA THR A 187 -8.50 -17.19 40.42
C THR A 187 -9.64 -16.17 40.42
N PRO A 188 -10.79 -16.47 41.07
CA PRO A 188 -11.91 -15.56 41.09
C PRO A 188 -11.36 -14.18 41.44
N CYS A 189 -11.75 -13.17 40.67
CA CYS A 189 -11.58 -11.80 41.12
C CYS A 189 -12.46 -11.70 42.37
N ASP A 190 -11.90 -12.05 43.53
CA ASP A 190 -12.51 -11.81 44.82
C ASP A 190 -12.67 -10.30 44.90
N SER A 191 -13.87 -9.85 44.57
CA SER A 191 -14.36 -8.49 44.81
C SER A 191 -14.50 -8.19 46.31
N SER A 192 -13.97 -9.04 47.20
CA SER A 192 -14.07 -8.93 48.66
C SER A 192 -12.99 -8.04 49.28
N THR A 193 -11.94 -7.65 48.55
CA THR A 193 -10.98 -6.64 49.03
C THR A 193 -11.37 -5.25 48.53
N ALA A 194 -12.55 -4.79 48.94
CA ALA A 194 -12.80 -3.36 49.00
C ALA A 194 -11.78 -2.76 49.99
N PRO A 195 -11.02 -1.71 49.62
CA PRO A 195 -10.18 -1.03 50.59
C PRO A 195 -11.06 -0.48 51.73
N PRO A 196 -10.65 -0.62 53.00
CA PRO A 196 -11.43 -0.07 54.11
C PRO A 196 -11.58 1.44 53.88
N ALA A 197 -12.82 1.92 53.98
CA ALA A 197 -13.13 3.33 53.94
C ALA A 197 -12.28 4.04 55.00
N ILE A 198 -11.35 4.88 54.55
CA ILE A 198 -10.57 5.75 55.43
C ILE A 198 -11.58 6.70 56.07
N GLY A 199 -11.83 6.48 57.36
CA GLY A 199 -12.69 7.33 58.16
C GLY A 199 -12.20 8.76 58.13
N ALA A 200 -13.08 9.68 57.75
CA ALA A 200 -12.92 11.09 58.02
C ALA A 200 -13.04 11.29 59.53
N ALA A 201 -11.97 11.79 60.14
CA ALA A 201 -11.95 12.38 61.48
C ALA A 201 -11.99 13.90 61.35
#